data_AF-A0A252F4P2-F1
#
_entry.id   AF-A0A252F4P2-F1
#
_cell.length_a   1.000
_cell.length_b   1.000
_cell.length_c   1.000
_cell.angle_alpha   90.00
_cell.angle_beta   90.00
_cell.angle_gamma   90.00
#
_symmetry.space_group_name_H-M   'P 1'
#
loop_
_entity.id
_entity.type
_entity.pdbx_description
1 polymer ?
#
loop_
_entity_poly.entity_id
_entity_poly.type
_entity_poly.pdbx_seq_one_letter_code
_entity_poly.pdbx_strand_id
1 'polypeptide(L)' 'MQTESKTRITEKSIGGTVYVVESLQSPDAKETAYAKVKRLILSNSSDPKKLSEMTQLHCEIHSTCA' A
#
# COMPACT_ATOMS: atom_id res chain seq x y z
N MET A 1 -18.59 8.40 24.49
CA MET A 1 -17.76 7.20 24.22
C MET A 1 -16.47 7.69 23.58
N GLN A 2 -15.33 7.62 24.26
CA GLN A 2 -14.04 8.01 23.71
C GLN A 2 -13.50 6.82 22.90
N THR A 3 -13.49 6.94 21.58
CA THR A 3 -12.79 6.00 20.71
C THR A 3 -11.32 6.41 20.67
N GLU A 4 -10.47 5.69 21.40
CA GLU A 4 -9.02 5.83 21.30
C GLU A 4 -8.60 5.57 19.84
N SER A 5 -8.30 6.64 19.12
CA SER A 5 -7.85 6.56 17.75
C SER A 5 -6.42 6.04 17.74
N LYS A 6 -6.24 4.75 17.44
CA LYS A 6 -4.94 4.07 17.51
C LYS A 6 -4.00 4.62 16.44
N THR A 7 -3.12 5.54 16.82
CA THR A 7 -2.01 6.04 16.00
C THR A 7 -0.98 4.93 15.79
N ARG A 8 -0.39 4.92 14.59
CA ARG A 8 0.67 3.98 14.22
C ARG A 8 1.91 4.77 13.82
N ILE A 9 2.99 4.53 14.55
CA ILE A 9 4.31 5.09 14.27
C ILE A 9 5.17 3.97 13.66
N THR A 10 5.90 4.28 12.60
CA THR A 10 6.86 3.37 11.98
C THR A 10 8.16 4.12 11.76
N GLU A 11 9.26 3.55 12.24
CA GLU A 11 10.60 4.09 12.09
C GLU A 11 11.40 3.23 11.10
N LYS A 12 12.23 3.87 10.27
CA LYS A 12 13.13 3.18 9.34
C LYS A 12 14.43 3.95 9.17
N SER A 13 15.55 3.27 9.36
CA SER A 13 16.88 3.82 9.07
C SER A 13 17.32 3.50 7.65
N ILE A 14 17.68 4.52 6.87
CA ILE A 14 18.16 4.40 5.48
C ILE A 14 19.38 5.32 5.31
N GLY A 15 20.53 4.75 4.94
CA GLY A 15 21.75 5.53 4.69
C GLY A 15 22.21 6.37 5.89
N GLY A 16 21.99 5.88 7.11
CA GLY A 16 22.32 6.61 8.35
C GLY A 16 21.31 7.70 8.74
N THR A 17 20.27 7.93 7.93
CA THR A 17 19.16 8.84 8.26
C THR A 17 17.98 8.05 8.82
N VAL A 18 17.37 8.54 9.91
CA VAL A 18 16.17 7.93 10.52
C VAL A 18 14.92 8.61 9.99
N TYR A 19 14.02 7.83 9.40
CA TYR A 19 12.71 8.27 8.92
C TYR A 19 11.64 7.79 9.89
N VAL A 20 10.89 8.74 10.46
CA VAL A 20 9.76 8.46 11.34
C VAL A 20 8.47 8.82 10.60
N VAL A 21 7.58 7.85 10.45
CA VAL A 21 6.26 8.03 9.84
C VAL A 21 5.20 7.80 10.91
N GLU A 22 4.45 8.86 11.21
CA GLU A 22 3.24 8.77 12.03
C GLU A 22 2.00 8.72 11.12
N SER A 23 1.06 7.84 11.44
CA SER A 23 -0.16 7.64 10.65
C SER A 23 -1.36 7.35 11.54
N LEU A 24 -2.52 7.79 11.07
CA LEU A 24 -3.81 7.59 11.73
C LEU A 24 -4.91 7.40 10.70
N GLN A 25 -5.91 6.59 11.03
CA GLN A 25 -7.14 6.54 10.23
C GLN A 25 -7.98 7.79 10.48
N SER A 26 -8.33 8.50 9.41
CA SER A 26 -9.25 9.65 9.51
C SER A 26 -10.63 9.21 10.01
N PRO A 27 -11.29 10.00 10.88
CA PRO A 27 -12.69 9.77 11.25
C PRO A 27 -13.63 9.74 10.03
N ASP A 28 -13.30 10.49 8.98
CA ASP A 28 -14.08 10.60 7.75
C ASP A 28 -13.66 9.57 6.67
N ALA A 29 -12.83 8.60 7.02
CA ALA A 29 -12.36 7.59 6.08
C ALA A 29 -13.53 6.76 5.52
N LYS A 30 -13.79 6.90 4.22
CA LYS A 30 -14.88 6.21 3.49
C LYS A 30 -14.66 4.70 3.32
N GLU A 31 -13.44 4.21 3.52
CA GLU A 31 -13.06 2.82 3.28
C GLU A 31 -12.02 2.39 4.32
N THR A 32 -12.11 1.13 4.79
CA THR A 32 -11.10 0.53 5.69
C THR A 32 -9.97 -0.12 4.88
N ALA A 33 -8.81 -0.34 5.50
CA ALA A 33 -7.70 -1.05 4.84
C ALA A 33 -8.13 -2.45 4.33
N TYR A 34 -8.90 -3.19 5.12
CA TYR A 34 -9.44 -4.49 4.72
C TYR A 34 -10.37 -4.38 3.49
N ALA A 35 -11.33 -3.44 3.51
CA ALA A 35 -12.26 -3.24 2.40
C ALA A 35 -11.51 -2.87 1.11
N LYS A 36 -10.49 -2.02 1.22
CA LYS A 36 -9.62 -1.62 0.10
C LYS A 36 -8.89 -2.81 -0.51
N VAL A 37 -8.30 -3.68 0.31
CA VAL A 37 -7.60 -4.88 -0.15
C VAL A 37 -8.58 -5.88 -0.78
N LYS A 38 -9.72 -6.13 -0.15
CA LYS A 38 -10.77 -7.00 -0.70
C LYS A 38 -11.23 -6.51 -2.07
N ARG A 39 -11.52 -5.21 -2.21
CA ARG A 39 -11.90 -4.60 -3.49
C ARG A 39 -10.79 -4.74 -4.51
N LEU A 40 -9.54 -4.44 -4.15
CA LEU A 40 -8.39 -4.58 -5.06
C LEU A 40 -8.27 -6.01 -5.61
N ILE A 41 -8.40 -7.02 -4.75
CA ILE A 41 -8.32 -8.43 -5.17
C ILE A 41 -9.50 -8.78 -6.10
N LEU A 42 -10.73 -8.51 -5.66
CA LEU A 42 -11.93 -8.91 -6.39
C LEU A 42 -12.11 -8.17 -7.71
N SER A 43 -11.71 -6.89 -7.78
CA SER A 43 -11.77 -6.09 -9.02
C SER A 43 -10.80 -6.60 -10.09
N ASN A 44 -9.75 -7.33 -9.71
CA ASN A 44 -8.77 -7.88 -10.65
C ASN A 44 -8.91 -9.40 -10.82
N SER A 45 -9.70 -10.09 -10.01
CA SER A 45 -9.89 -11.55 -10.10
C SER A 45 -10.85 -11.98 -11.21
N SER A 46 -11.71 -11.07 -11.70
CA SER A 46 -12.69 -11.36 -12.74
C SER A 46 -12.14 -11.29 -14.17
N ASP A 47 -10.92 -10.77 -14.35
CA ASP A 47 -10.27 -10.65 -15.66
C ASP A 47 -8.76 -10.98 -15.55
N PRO A 48 -8.38 -12.25 -15.81
CA PRO A 48 -6.99 -12.70 -15.72
C PRO A 48 -6.01 -11.93 -16.61
N LYS A 49 -6.49 -11.35 -17.74
CA LYS A 49 -5.64 -10.57 -18.65
C LYS A 49 -5.24 -9.23 -18.04
N LYS A 50 -6.16 -8.55 -17.34
CA LYS A 50 -5.87 -7.31 -16.61
C LYS A 50 -4.83 -7.49 -15.51
N LEU A 51 -4.85 -8.66 -14.84
CA LEU A 51 -3.86 -8.99 -13.82
C LEU A 51 -2.45 -9.22 -14.43
N SER A 52 -2.39 -9.87 -15.60
CA SER A 52 -1.15 -10.09 -16.36
C SER A 52 -0.53 -8.78 -16.85
N GLU A 53 -1.34 -7.88 -17.43
CA GLU A 53 -0.84 -6.61 -17.99
C GLU A 53 -0.32 -5.65 -16.90
N MET A 54 -1.00 -5.58 -15.74
CA MET A 54 -0.57 -4.75 -14.61
C MET A 54 0.74 -5.24 -13.98
N THR A 55 0.96 -6.56 -13.93
CA THR A 55 2.20 -7.14 -13.37
C THR A 55 3.37 -7.08 -14.34
N GLN A 56 3.12 -7.15 -15.66
CA GLN A 56 4.14 -7.08 -16.70
C GLN A 56 4.72 -5.68 -16.94
N LEU A 57 4.01 -4.61 -16.56
CA LEU A 57 4.54 -3.24 -16.65
C LEU A 57 5.73 -2.99 -15.68
N HIS A 58 6.00 -3.89 -14.73
CA HIS A 58 7.15 -3.81 -13.82
C HIS A 58 8.39 -4.59 -14.31
N CYS A 59 8.32 -5.29 -15.45
CA CYS A 59 9.45 -6.04 -15.99
C CYS A 59 10.35 -5.23 -16.94
N GLU A 60 9.96 -4.04 -17.39
CA GLU A 60 10.84 -3.13 -18.15
C GLU A 60 11.75 -2.31 -17.24
N ILE A 61 12.35 -2.95 -16.24
CA ILE A 61 13.58 -2.40 -15.66
C ILE A 61 14.69 -2.90 -16.57
N HIS A 62 15.11 -2.07 -17.53
CA HIS A 62 16.37 -2.26 -18.23
C HIS A 62 17.50 -2.17 -17.20
N SER A 63 17.75 -3.29 -16.53
CA SER A 63 18.89 -3.47 -15.65
C SER A 63 20.15 -3.42 -16.53
N THR A 64 20.69 -2.23 -16.74
CA THR A 64 22.08 -2.08 -17.15
C THR A 64 22.90 -2.23 -15.88
N CYS A 65 23.36 -3.45 -15.62
CA CYS A 65 24.43 -3.66 -14.65
C CYS A 65 25.66 -2.89 -15.13
N ALA A 66 26.17 -1.99 -14.29
CA ALA A 66 27.48 -1.34 -14.40
C ALA A 66 28.18 -1.45 -13.04
#